data_AF-A0A974C1T3-F1
#
_entry.id   AF-A0A974C1T3-F1
#
_cell.length_a   1.000
_cell.length_b   1.000
_cell.length_c   1.000
_cell.angle_alpha   90.00
_cell.angle_beta   90.00
_cell.angle_gamma   90.00
#
_symmetry.space_group_name_H-M   'P 1'
#
loop_
_entity.id
_entity.type
_entity.pdbx_description
1 polymer ?
#
loop_
_entity_poly.entity_id
_entity_poly.type
_entity_poly.pdbx_seq_one_letter_code
_entity_poly.pdbx_strand_id
1 'polypeptide(L)'
;MDHLVTVKNLDVCKPGFGVSNIANAVFLDIPSPREAIGHAKSAMKTKVGRIYSFSPCIEQVQRTSLALEQLGTPALEEHGFAEIETLEILLRVYDVRTVHLQLPEFGKAAEEKNSLDGIDRPKQISVTQHASALFKSEVPPRETVGHTGYLTFATKNLF
;
A
#
# COMPACT_ATOMS: atom_id res chain seq x y z
N MET A 1 10.96 17.15 24.87
CA MET A 1 10.33 15.95 24.27
C MET A 1 10.09 14.84 25.29
N ASP A 2 10.77 14.88 26.43
CA ASP A 2 10.80 13.81 27.44
C ASP A 2 9.44 13.52 28.10
N HIS A 3 8.44 14.40 27.95
CA HIS A 3 7.06 14.15 28.39
C HIS A 3 6.19 13.45 27.33
N LEU A 4 6.66 13.34 26.08
CA LEU A 4 5.92 12.75 24.96
C LEU A 4 6.41 11.34 24.61
N VAL A 5 7.73 11.11 24.72
CA VAL A 5 8.37 9.86 24.29
C VAL A 5 9.27 9.33 25.39
N THR A 6 9.08 8.07 25.74
CA THR A 6 9.95 7.30 26.65
C THR A 6 10.47 6.07 25.93
N VAL A 7 11.79 5.93 25.84
CA VAL A 7 12.45 4.77 25.22
C VAL A 7 12.94 3.82 26.31
N LYS A 8 12.71 2.53 26.15
CA LYS A 8 13.21 1.48 27.04
C LYS A 8 13.94 0.42 26.23
N ASN A 9 15.12 0.00 26.68
CA ASN A 9 15.80 -1.18 26.14
C ASN A 9 15.22 -2.42 26.81
N LEU A 10 14.31 -3.13 26.12
CA LEU A 10 13.59 -4.29 26.63
C LEU A 10 13.34 -5.30 25.51
N ASP A 11 13.21 -6.56 25.89
CA ASP A 11 12.63 -7.61 25.03
C ASP A 11 11.10 -7.60 25.20
N VAL A 12 10.36 -7.07 24.23
CA VAL A 12 8.90 -6.97 24.34
C VAL A 12 8.19 -8.33 24.33
N CYS A 13 8.87 -9.41 23.93
CA CYS A 13 8.32 -10.77 23.95
C CYS A 13 8.49 -11.46 25.32
N LYS A 14 9.24 -10.87 26.25
CA LYS A 14 9.48 -11.45 27.59
C LYS A 14 8.92 -10.57 28.72
N PRO A 15 9.57 -9.48 29.19
CA PRO A 15 8.97 -8.58 30.18
C PRO A 15 7.84 -7.70 29.62
N GLY A 16 7.58 -7.72 28.31
CA GLY A 16 6.58 -6.86 27.69
C GLY A 16 7.02 -5.40 27.60
N PHE A 17 6.03 -4.50 27.59
CA PHE A 17 6.24 -3.06 27.35
C PHE A 17 6.66 -2.28 28.61
N GLY A 18 6.76 -2.95 29.77
CA GLY A 18 7.03 -2.29 31.05
C GLY A 18 5.99 -1.25 31.45
N VAL A 19 4.76 -1.40 30.94
CA VAL A 19 3.58 -0.59 31.24
C VAL A 19 2.34 -1.50 31.21
N SER A 20 1.29 -1.13 31.94
CA SER A 20 0.04 -1.87 31.98
C SER A 20 -1.16 -0.95 32.02
N ASN A 21 -2.22 -1.28 31.28
CA ASN A 21 -3.49 -0.55 31.27
C ASN A 21 -3.41 0.95 30.95
N ILE A 22 -2.42 1.40 30.18
CA ILE A 22 -2.26 2.83 29.82
C ILE A 22 -2.26 3.10 28.32
N ALA A 23 -1.95 2.11 27.49
CA ALA A 23 -1.85 2.33 26.05
C ALA A 23 -3.23 2.34 25.39
N ASN A 24 -3.50 3.32 24.53
CA ASN A 24 -4.67 3.31 23.64
C ASN A 24 -4.44 2.49 22.37
N ALA A 25 -3.19 2.43 21.93
CA ALA A 25 -2.77 1.64 20.80
C ALA A 25 -1.40 1.00 21.04
N VAL A 26 -1.16 -0.13 20.38
CA VAL A 26 0.15 -0.80 20.33
C VAL A 26 0.50 -1.09 18.88
N PHE A 27 1.73 -0.79 18.49
CA PHE A 27 2.27 -1.09 17.17
C PHE A 27 3.48 -2.03 17.31
N LEU A 28 3.46 -3.13 16.57
CA LEU A 28 4.50 -4.15 16.56
C LEU A 28 5.20 -4.18 15.22
N ASP A 29 6.50 -3.89 15.21
CA ASP A 29 7.39 -4.10 14.07
C ASP A 29 8.61 -4.87 14.57
N ILE A 30 8.42 -6.19 14.72
CA ILE A 30 9.39 -7.13 15.26
C ILE A 30 9.27 -8.48 14.52
N PRO A 31 10.31 -9.34 14.53
CA PRO A 31 10.27 -10.61 13.80
C PRO A 31 9.21 -11.62 14.26
N SER A 32 8.87 -11.61 15.57
CA SER A 32 7.93 -12.55 16.19
C SER A 32 6.77 -11.84 16.90
N PRO A 33 5.90 -11.12 16.19
CA PRO A 33 4.87 -10.29 16.83
C PRO A 33 3.87 -11.11 17.66
N ARG A 34 3.59 -12.36 17.26
CA ARG A 34 2.73 -13.30 18.01
C ARG A 34 3.11 -13.43 19.49
N GLU A 35 4.40 -13.35 19.83
CA GLU A 35 4.91 -13.56 21.18
C GLU A 35 4.67 -12.33 22.07
N ALA A 36 4.50 -11.15 21.46
CA ALA A 36 4.24 -9.91 22.17
C ALA A 36 2.74 -9.60 22.35
N ILE A 37 1.81 -10.35 21.73
CA ILE A 37 0.37 -10.01 21.73
C ILE A 37 -0.22 -10.00 23.16
N GLY A 38 0.17 -10.95 24.02
CA GLY A 38 -0.31 -10.96 25.41
C GLY A 38 0.21 -9.78 26.22
N HIS A 39 1.47 -9.43 26.03
CA HIS A 39 2.05 -8.23 26.62
C HIS A 39 1.39 -6.94 26.08
N ALA A 40 1.03 -6.91 24.80
CA ALA A 40 0.33 -5.79 24.18
C ALA A 40 -1.06 -5.62 24.80
N LYS A 41 -1.84 -6.70 24.91
CA LYS A 41 -3.16 -6.68 25.57
C LYS A 41 -3.07 -6.15 27.00
N SER A 42 -2.02 -6.54 27.73
CA SER A 42 -1.77 -6.11 29.11
C SER A 42 -1.34 -4.63 29.21
N ALA A 43 -0.54 -4.15 28.26
CA ALA A 43 -0.13 -2.74 28.16
C ALA A 43 -1.29 -1.80 27.84
N MET A 44 -2.26 -2.29 27.05
CA MET A 44 -3.42 -1.54 26.62
C MET A 44 -4.43 -1.33 27.75
N LYS A 45 -5.07 -0.16 27.77
CA LYS A 45 -6.18 0.17 28.67
C LYS A 45 -7.25 -0.94 28.67
N THR A 46 -8.02 -1.02 29.75
CA THR A 46 -9.16 -1.96 29.86
C THR A 46 -10.28 -1.60 28.90
N LYS A 47 -10.43 -0.32 28.54
CA LYS A 47 -11.34 0.17 27.50
C LYS A 47 -10.88 -0.26 26.10
N VAL A 48 -11.71 0.08 25.10
CA VAL A 48 -11.41 -0.15 23.69
C VAL A 48 -10.03 0.40 23.32
N GLY A 49 -9.24 -0.41 22.61
CA GLY A 49 -7.93 -0.05 22.10
C GLY A 49 -7.61 -0.78 20.80
N ARG A 50 -6.58 -0.30 20.08
CA ARG A 50 -6.19 -0.83 18.77
C ARG A 50 -4.80 -1.45 18.79
N ILE A 51 -4.64 -2.62 18.19
CA ILE A 51 -3.32 -3.21 17.96
C ILE A 51 -3.03 -3.28 16.47
N TYR A 52 -1.76 -3.09 16.14
CA TYR A 52 -1.21 -3.08 14.80
C TYR A 52 0.02 -3.97 14.80
N SER A 53 0.17 -4.82 13.79
CA SER A 53 1.35 -5.62 13.56
C SER A 53 1.79 -5.47 12.11
N PHE A 54 3.06 -5.14 11.91
CA PHE A 54 3.70 -5.15 10.61
C PHE A 54 4.47 -6.46 10.43
N SER A 55 4.34 -7.12 9.29
CA SER A 55 5.04 -8.36 8.99
C SER A 55 5.32 -8.52 7.49
N PRO A 56 6.56 -8.75 7.06
CA PRO A 56 6.90 -8.92 5.64
C PRO A 56 6.49 -10.29 5.07
N CYS A 57 6.25 -11.30 5.92
CA CYS A 57 5.92 -12.65 5.46
C CYS A 57 4.49 -13.04 5.86
N ILE A 58 3.75 -13.69 4.94
CA ILE A 58 2.36 -14.09 5.18
C ILE A 58 2.23 -15.11 6.32
N GLU A 59 3.25 -15.94 6.56
CA GLU A 59 3.26 -16.90 7.65
C GLU A 59 3.44 -16.23 9.02
N GLN A 60 4.06 -15.04 9.07
CA GLN A 60 4.11 -14.23 10.28
C GLN A 60 2.73 -13.63 10.57
N VAL A 61 2.05 -13.14 9.53
CA VAL A 61 0.65 -12.67 9.61
C VAL A 61 -0.26 -13.77 10.16
N GLN A 62 -0.24 -14.95 9.55
CA GLN A 62 -1.08 -16.09 9.96
C GLN A 62 -0.92 -16.42 11.44
N ARG A 63 0.33 -16.52 11.92
CA ARG A 63 0.60 -16.81 13.35
C ARG A 63 0.15 -15.69 14.27
N THR A 64 0.22 -14.44 13.80
CA THR A 64 -0.18 -13.26 14.57
C THR A 64 -1.69 -13.15 14.65
N SER A 65 -2.42 -13.33 13.55
CA SER A 65 -3.88 -13.38 13.53
C SER A 65 -4.41 -14.49 14.43
N LEU A 66 -3.81 -15.69 14.37
CA LEU A 66 -4.18 -16.78 15.26
C LEU A 66 -3.95 -16.42 16.74
N ALA A 67 -2.82 -15.79 17.07
CA ALA A 67 -2.55 -15.33 18.44
C ALA A 67 -3.52 -14.24 18.89
N LEU A 68 -3.93 -13.33 18.01
CA LEU A 68 -4.93 -12.28 18.28
C LEU A 68 -6.31 -12.89 18.60
N GLU A 69 -6.74 -13.88 17.83
CA GLU A 69 -7.99 -14.63 18.05
C GLU A 69 -7.97 -15.43 19.35
N GLN A 70 -6.87 -16.14 19.60
CA GLN A 70 -6.75 -17.10 20.70
C GLN A 70 -6.48 -16.47 22.07
N LEU A 71 -6.20 -15.16 22.13
CA LEU A 71 -5.82 -14.50 23.39
C LEU A 71 -6.99 -14.23 24.37
N GLY A 72 -8.12 -14.90 24.16
CA GLY A 72 -9.20 -14.99 25.14
C GLY A 72 -8.94 -16.14 26.11
N THR A 73 -9.12 -15.91 27.41
CA THR A 73 -8.96 -16.95 28.42
C THR A 73 -10.30 -17.27 29.08
N PRO A 74 -10.74 -18.54 29.11
CA PRO A 74 -12.02 -18.91 29.73
C PRO A 74 -12.06 -18.63 31.24
N ALA A 75 -10.90 -18.49 31.89
CA ALA A 75 -10.79 -18.20 33.32
C ALA A 75 -11.08 -16.73 33.70
N LEU A 76 -11.05 -15.79 32.75
CA LEU A 76 -11.23 -14.35 33.01
C LEU A 76 -12.43 -13.75 32.25
N GLU A 77 -13.26 -14.58 31.61
CA GLU A 77 -14.32 -14.13 30.68
C GLU A 77 -13.80 -13.12 29.62
N GLU A 78 -12.50 -13.13 29.36
CA GLU A 78 -11.89 -12.21 28.42
C GLU A 78 -11.98 -12.78 27.02
N HIS A 79 -12.58 -12.02 26.10
CA HIS A 79 -12.52 -12.31 24.69
C HIS A 79 -11.13 -12.00 24.10
N GLY A 80 -10.80 -12.67 22.99
CA GLY A 80 -9.65 -12.34 22.17
C GLY A 80 -9.78 -10.95 21.53
N PHE A 81 -8.84 -10.58 20.68
CA PHE A 81 -9.03 -9.39 19.85
C PHE A 81 -10.12 -9.64 18.81
N ALA A 82 -10.89 -8.60 18.49
CA ALA A 82 -11.93 -8.62 17.47
C ALA A 82 -11.49 -7.79 16.24
N GLU A 83 -12.30 -7.82 15.18
CA GLU A 83 -12.08 -7.02 13.96
C GLU A 83 -10.67 -7.19 13.38
N ILE A 84 -10.24 -8.45 13.29
CA ILE A 84 -8.91 -8.78 12.76
C ILE A 84 -8.94 -8.60 11.25
N GLU A 85 -8.18 -7.63 10.77
CA GLU A 85 -8.09 -7.27 9.37
C GLU A 85 -6.62 -7.21 8.96
N THR A 86 -6.29 -7.69 7.76
CA THR A 86 -4.93 -7.56 7.21
C THR A 86 -5.00 -6.83 5.89
N LEU A 87 -4.17 -5.79 5.75
CA LEU A 87 -4.06 -4.97 4.55
C LEU A 87 -2.62 -4.92 4.08
N GLU A 88 -2.44 -4.67 2.78
CA GLU A 88 -1.18 -4.23 2.20
C GLU A 88 -1.43 -2.88 1.52
N ILE A 89 -0.54 -1.91 1.75
CA ILE A 89 -0.65 -0.58 1.16
C ILE A 89 0.47 -0.42 0.12
N LEU A 90 0.08 -0.30 -1.15
CA LEU A 90 1.01 -0.12 -2.27
C LEU A 90 1.02 1.33 -2.74
N LEU A 91 2.11 2.04 -2.45
CA LEU A 91 2.30 3.40 -2.94
C LEU A 91 2.77 3.38 -4.40
N ARG A 92 2.05 4.05 -5.30
CA ARG A 92 2.49 4.30 -6.68
C ARG A 92 2.67 5.80 -6.90
N VAL A 93 3.90 6.18 -7.24
CA VAL A 93 4.24 7.55 -7.63
C VAL A 93 4.03 7.68 -9.14
N TYR A 94 3.64 8.87 -9.60
CA TYR A 94 3.49 9.17 -11.02
C TYR A 94 4.21 10.47 -11.35
N ASP A 95 4.94 10.46 -12.47
CA ASP A 95 5.49 11.68 -13.05
C ASP A 95 4.47 12.27 -14.02
N VAL A 96 4.13 13.54 -13.86
CA VAL A 96 3.32 14.26 -14.85
C VAL A 96 4.21 14.72 -15.99
N ARG A 97 4.03 14.15 -17.17
CA ARG A 97 4.82 14.45 -18.37
C ARG A 97 3.93 14.87 -19.52
N THR A 98 4.46 15.73 -20.39
CA THR A 98 3.83 15.98 -21.69
C THR A 98 4.29 14.89 -22.65
N VAL A 99 3.35 14.13 -23.20
CA VAL A 99 3.60 13.03 -24.13
C VAL A 99 3.28 13.48 -25.54
N HIS A 100 4.15 13.10 -26.48
CA HIS A 100 4.00 13.34 -27.90
C HIS A 100 3.75 12.01 -28.59
N LEU A 101 2.55 11.83 -29.15
CA LEU A 101 2.17 10.64 -29.90
C LEU A 101 2.14 10.97 -31.38
N GLN A 102 3.00 10.31 -32.14
CA GLN A 102 3.01 10.39 -33.60
C GLN A 102 1.76 9.68 -34.12
N LEU A 103 0.95 10.36 -34.93
CA LEU A 103 -0.18 9.71 -35.57
C LEU A 103 0.33 8.88 -36.75
N PRO A 104 -0.03 7.59 -36.85
CA PRO A 104 0.36 6.78 -37.99
C PRO A 104 -0.26 7.35 -39.27
N GLU A 105 0.54 7.45 -40.33
CA GLU A 105 0.01 7.82 -41.65
C GLU A 105 -0.59 6.60 -42.32
N PHE A 106 -1.92 6.57 -42.45
CA PHE A 106 -2.64 5.49 -43.15
C PHE A 106 -2.81 5.74 -44.65
N GLY A 107 -2.05 6.68 -45.23
CA GLY A 107 -2.23 7.15 -46.60
C GLY A 107 -3.47 8.04 -46.76
N LYS A 108 -3.52 8.84 -47.82
CA LYS A 108 -4.75 9.57 -48.17
C LYS A 108 -5.80 8.56 -48.60
N ALA A 109 -7.04 8.66 -48.11
CA ALA A 109 -8.17 8.00 -48.75
C ALA A 109 -8.13 8.39 -50.23
N ALA A 110 -8.21 7.41 -51.13
CA ALA A 110 -8.16 7.65 -52.56
C ALA A 110 -9.28 8.64 -52.93
N GLU A 111 -8.93 9.91 -53.11
CA GLU A 111 -9.79 10.87 -53.78
C GLU A 111 -9.97 10.33 -55.20
N GLU A 112 -11.19 9.87 -55.51
CA GLU A 112 -11.57 9.46 -56.86
C GLU A 112 -11.29 10.63 -57.81
N LYS A 113 -10.19 10.52 -58.56
CA LYS A 113 -9.84 11.46 -59.62
C LYS A 113 -10.74 11.20 -60.82
N ASN A 114 -11.93 11.77 -60.82
CA ASN A 114 -12.54 12.17 -62.08
C ASN A 114 -11.93 13.50 -62.51
N SER A 115 -11.00 13.45 -63.46
CA SER A 115 -10.94 14.34 -64.64
C SER A 115 -9.62 14.15 -65.39
N LEU A 116 -9.78 13.99 -66.70
CA LEU A 116 -8.75 13.96 -67.71
C LEU A 116 -8.13 15.36 -67.85
N ASP A 117 -6.80 15.45 -67.84
CA ASP A 117 -6.00 16.15 -68.86
C ASP A 117 -4.54 16.24 -68.41
N GLY A 118 -3.64 15.89 -69.33
CA GLY A 118 -2.20 15.94 -69.12
C GLY A 118 -1.69 17.37 -69.09
N ILE A 119 -0.72 17.63 -68.21
CA ILE A 119 0.44 18.51 -68.38
C ILE A 119 1.37 18.22 -67.19
N ASP A 120 2.60 17.81 -67.51
CA ASP A 120 3.69 17.60 -66.55
C ASP A 120 3.99 18.88 -65.77
N ARG A 121 3.72 18.88 -64.45
CA ARG A 121 4.37 19.78 -63.49
C ARG A 121 5.16 18.94 -62.49
N PRO A 122 6.39 19.36 -62.13
CA PRO A 122 7.16 18.67 -61.10
C PRO A 122 6.36 18.68 -59.80
N LYS A 123 6.01 17.50 -59.30
CA LYS A 123 5.40 17.33 -57.97
C LYS A 123 6.36 17.86 -56.93
N GLN A 124 6.10 19.08 -56.48
CA GLN A 124 6.68 19.62 -55.26
C GLN A 124 6.33 18.64 -54.13
N ILE A 125 7.34 17.95 -53.61
CA ILE A 125 7.19 17.07 -52.45
C ILE A 125 6.85 17.99 -51.29
N SER A 126 5.55 18.17 -51.04
CA SER A 126 5.07 18.80 -49.82
C SER A 126 5.49 17.87 -48.69
N VAL A 127 6.46 18.29 -47.89
CA VAL A 127 6.81 17.65 -46.63
C VAL A 127 5.54 17.63 -45.79
N THR A 128 4.86 16.49 -45.74
CA THR A 128 3.67 16.31 -44.91
C THR A 128 4.14 16.49 -43.47
N GLN A 129 3.72 17.57 -42.80
CA GLN A 129 3.94 17.69 -41.37
C GLN A 129 3.23 16.51 -40.71
N HIS A 130 4.00 15.55 -40.18
CA HIS A 130 3.44 14.43 -39.45
C HIS A 130 2.54 14.95 -38.34
N ALA A 131 1.25 14.63 -38.43
CA ALA A 131 0.29 15.05 -37.43
C ALA A 131 0.63 14.38 -36.10
N SER A 132 0.65 15.16 -35.03
CA SER A 132 1.02 14.65 -33.71
C SER A 132 0.05 15.11 -32.65
N ALA A 133 -0.32 14.21 -31.74
CA ALA A 133 -1.10 14.56 -30.56
C ALA A 133 -0.16 14.88 -29.39
N LEU A 134 -0.39 16.03 -28.75
CA LEU A 134 0.30 16.44 -27.53
C LEU A 134 -0.69 16.45 -26.37
N PHE A 135 -0.41 15.71 -25.31
CA PHE A 135 -1.26 15.68 -24.13
C PHE A 135 -0.44 15.46 -22.86
N LYS A 136 -0.99 15.90 -21.71
CA LYS A 136 -0.41 15.60 -20.40
C LYS A 136 -0.81 14.19 -19.98
N SER A 137 0.16 13.42 -19.49
CA SER A 137 -0.04 12.05 -19.03
C SER A 137 0.67 11.83 -17.71
N GLU A 138 0.08 11.00 -16.87
CA GLU A 138 0.72 10.43 -15.69
C GLU A 138 1.53 9.21 -16.14
N VAL A 139 2.83 9.22 -15.86
CA VAL A 139 3.76 8.16 -16.25
C VAL A 139 4.26 7.46 -14.98
N PRO A 140 3.95 6.17 -14.77
CA PRO A 140 4.49 5.46 -13.63
C PRO A 140 6.02 5.25 -13.81
N PRO A 141 6.79 5.19 -12.71
CA PRO A 141 8.18 4.76 -12.73
C PRO A 141 8.33 3.40 -13.43
N ARG A 142 9.46 3.21 -14.11
CA ARG A 142 9.78 1.93 -14.77
C ARG A 142 10.11 0.82 -13.77
N GLU A 143 10.46 1.19 -12.54
CA GLU A 143 10.71 0.26 -11.44
C GLU A 143 9.39 -0.19 -10.81
N THR A 144 9.25 -1.50 -10.60
CA THR A 144 8.10 -2.07 -9.90
C THR A 144 8.21 -1.77 -8.41
N VAL A 145 7.11 -1.34 -7.79
CA VAL A 145 7.02 -1.14 -6.34
C VAL A 145 7.19 -2.50 -5.65
N GLY A 146 8.19 -2.60 -4.77
CA GLY A 146 8.43 -3.81 -3.97
C GLY A 146 7.38 -3.98 -2.86
N HIS A 147 7.18 -5.23 -2.45
CA HIS A 147 6.44 -5.53 -1.22
C HIS A 147 7.21 -4.99 -0.01
N THR A 148 6.52 -4.21 0.83
CA THR A 148 7.09 -3.76 2.11
C THR A 148 6.71 -4.74 3.22
N GLY A 149 5.40 -4.97 3.39
CA GLY A 149 4.87 -5.87 4.39
C GLY A 149 3.36 -5.75 4.51
N TYR A 150 2.78 -6.70 5.22
CA TYR A 150 1.37 -6.69 5.61
C TYR A 150 1.20 -5.93 6.92
N LEU A 151 0.07 -5.23 7.04
CA LEU A 151 -0.39 -4.60 8.26
C LEU A 151 -1.62 -5.35 8.77
N THR A 152 -1.49 -6.01 9.91
CA THR A 152 -2.60 -6.67 10.61
C THR A 152 -3.09 -5.78 11.73
N PHE A 153 -4.39 -5.52 11.76
CA PHE A 153 -5.07 -4.67 12.72
C PHE A 153 -6.03 -5.52 13.54
N ALA A 154 -6.22 -5.18 14.81
CA ALA A 154 -7.31 -5.73 15.61
C ALA A 154 -7.73 -4.76 16.72
N THR A 155 -8.90 -5.01 17.28
CA THR A 155 -9.51 -4.19 18.33
C THR A 155 -9.61 -5.00 19.62
N LYS A 156 -9.07 -4.46 20.72
CA LYS A 156 -9.32 -4.96 22.08
C LYS A 156 -10.68 -4.43 22.52
N ASN A 157 -11.65 -5.31 22.75
CA ASN A 157 -12.98 -4.95 23.22
C ASN A 157 -13.19 -5.36 24.69
N LEU A 158 -14.23 -4.78 25.30
CA LEU A 158 -14.64 -4.99 26.70
C LEU A 158 -15.71 -6.08 26.85
N PHE A 159 -16.22 -6.60 25.73
CA PHE A 159 -17.39 -7.45 25.66
C PHE A 159 -17.08 -8.77 24.99
#